data_AF-A0A383E4Q7-F1
#
_entry.id   AF-A0A383E4Q7-F1
#
_cell.length_a   1.000
_cell.length_b   1.000
_cell.length_c   1.000
_cell.angle_alpha   90.00
_cell.angle_beta   90.00
_cell.angle_gamma   90.00
#
_symmetry.space_group_name_H-M   'P 1'
#
loop_
_entity.id
_entity.type
_entity.pdbx_description
1 polymer ?
#
loop_
_entity_poly.entity_id
_entity_poly.type
_entity_poly.pdbx_seq_one_letter_code
_entity_poly.pdbx_strand_id
1 'polypeptide(L)'
;IVMSIDDLGSLTSDSFNVSLKPSMTIAGARLAGLTVSTDLKDTAEVSPMKLQGKAGNEYFLGLKNFYVITRYNHSRLYAMAVFQLSQQLAQSGGLNGQVD
;
A
#
# COMPACT_ATOMS: atom_id res chain seq x y z
N ILE A 1 4.83 1.51 -4.30
CA ILE A 1 5.06 1.15 -2.87
C ILE A 1 3.81 0.60 -2.17
N VAL A 2 2.62 0.87 -2.71
CA VAL A 2 1.35 0.21 -2.36
C VAL A 2 0.76 -0.41 -3.63
N MET A 3 -0.06 -1.43 -3.48
CA MET A 3 -0.84 -2.06 -4.56
C MET A 3 -2.30 -2.05 -4.13
N SER A 4 -3.22 -1.66 -5.03
CA SER A 4 -4.66 -1.75 -4.77
C SER A 4 -5.14 -3.20 -4.93
N ILE A 5 -6.17 -3.57 -4.18
CA ILE A 5 -6.77 -4.91 -4.19
C ILE A 5 -8.26 -4.74 -4.50
N ASP A 6 -8.69 -5.28 -5.63
CA ASP A 6 -10.10 -5.26 -6.04
C ASP A 6 -10.85 -6.54 -5.61
N ASP A 7 -10.17 -7.69 -5.63
CA ASP A 7 -10.69 -8.98 -5.16
C ASP A 7 -9.95 -9.40 -3.88
N LEU A 8 -10.70 -9.61 -2.80
CA LEU A 8 -10.13 -9.99 -1.50
C LEU A 8 -9.85 -11.50 -1.40
N GLY A 9 -10.31 -12.30 -2.38
CA GLY A 9 -10.24 -13.75 -2.33
C GLY A 9 -10.84 -14.29 -1.04
N SER A 10 -10.06 -15.00 -0.24
CA SER A 10 -10.48 -15.54 1.06
C SER A 10 -10.28 -14.59 2.25
N LEU A 11 -9.69 -13.40 2.04
CA LEU A 11 -9.46 -12.44 3.12
C LEU A 11 -10.77 -11.77 3.54
N THR A 12 -10.94 -11.64 4.85
CA THR A 12 -12.07 -10.93 5.48
C THR A 12 -11.63 -9.56 6.00
N SER A 13 -12.58 -8.70 6.40
CA SER A 13 -12.27 -7.38 6.97
C SER A 13 -11.26 -7.39 8.12
N ASP A 14 -11.23 -8.46 8.91
CA ASP A 14 -10.33 -8.61 10.06
C ASP A 14 -8.90 -9.01 9.66
N SER A 15 -8.71 -9.41 8.39
CA SER A 15 -7.38 -9.69 7.82
C SER A 15 -6.59 -8.40 7.56
N PHE A 16 -7.24 -7.23 7.64
CA PHE A 16 -6.67 -5.94 7.30
C PHE A 16 -6.39 -5.10 8.56
N ASN A 17 -5.39 -4.23 8.47
CA ASN A 17 -4.99 -3.31 9.54
C ASN A 17 -4.50 -3.98 10.85
N VAL A 18 -4.23 -5.28 10.85
CA VAL A 18 -3.77 -6.06 12.02
C VAL A 18 -2.49 -5.50 12.65
N SER A 19 -1.52 -5.07 11.83
CA SER A 19 -0.27 -4.47 12.29
C SER A 19 0.25 -3.44 11.30
N LEU A 20 0.90 -2.38 11.81
CA LEU A 20 1.61 -1.42 10.95
C LEU A 20 2.82 -2.07 10.28
N LYS A 21 3.43 -3.05 10.95
CA LYS A 21 4.48 -3.87 10.34
C LYS A 21 3.86 -4.76 9.28
N PRO A 22 4.59 -5.09 8.21
CA PRO A 22 4.22 -6.19 7.32
C PRO A 22 3.91 -7.46 8.11
N SER A 23 2.81 -8.12 7.78
CA SER A 23 2.27 -9.26 8.56
C SER A 23 1.83 -10.42 7.68
N MET A 24 2.02 -10.31 6.37
CA MET A 24 1.66 -11.32 5.37
C MET A 24 2.78 -11.39 4.34
N THR A 25 3.02 -12.57 3.77
CA THR A 25 3.96 -12.73 2.65
C THR A 25 3.23 -12.63 1.31
N ILE A 26 3.96 -12.36 0.23
CA ILE A 26 3.39 -12.42 -1.13
C ILE A 26 2.85 -13.81 -1.45
N ALA A 27 3.53 -14.88 -1.00
CA ALA A 27 3.00 -16.24 -1.11
C ALA A 27 1.64 -16.39 -0.40
N GLY A 28 1.52 -15.87 0.82
CA GLY A 28 0.26 -15.87 1.57
C GLY A 28 -0.85 -15.10 0.86
N ALA A 29 -0.52 -13.94 0.27
CA ALA A 29 -1.46 -13.16 -0.54
C ALA A 29 -1.95 -13.96 -1.76
N ARG A 30 -1.05 -14.61 -2.50
CA ARG A 30 -1.40 -15.46 -3.66
C ARG A 30 -2.27 -16.65 -3.25
N LEU A 31 -1.93 -17.32 -2.16
CA LEU A 31 -2.72 -18.43 -1.60
C LEU A 31 -4.11 -17.97 -1.14
N ALA A 32 -4.23 -16.72 -0.67
CA ALA A 32 -5.52 -16.12 -0.34
C ALA A 32 -6.34 -15.72 -1.58
N GLY A 33 -5.81 -15.88 -2.80
CA GLY A 33 -6.49 -15.54 -4.05
C GLY A 33 -6.23 -14.11 -4.53
N LEU A 34 -5.36 -13.34 -3.88
CA LEU A 34 -5.05 -11.98 -4.31
C LEU A 34 -4.21 -11.99 -5.59
N THR A 35 -4.59 -11.12 -6.54
CA THR A 35 -3.80 -10.90 -7.75
C THR A 35 -2.63 -9.95 -7.44
N VAL A 36 -1.42 -10.47 -7.48
CA VAL A 36 -0.18 -9.72 -7.17
C VAL A 36 0.87 -10.00 -8.24
N SER A 37 1.64 -8.97 -8.64
CA SER A 37 2.67 -9.09 -9.69
C SER A 37 3.60 -10.30 -9.44
N THR A 38 3.91 -11.02 -10.53
CA THR A 38 4.84 -12.17 -10.54
C THR A 38 6.27 -11.80 -10.20
N ASP A 39 6.64 -10.53 -10.37
CA ASP A 39 8.00 -10.03 -10.14
C ASP A 39 8.34 -9.93 -8.64
N LEU A 40 7.32 -9.97 -7.79
CA LEU A 40 7.50 -9.98 -6.34
C LEU A 40 7.82 -11.39 -5.85
N LYS A 41 8.93 -11.49 -5.10
CA LYS A 41 9.36 -12.73 -4.44
C LYS A 41 8.31 -13.16 -3.42
N ASP A 42 8.05 -14.46 -3.38
CA ASP A 42 7.11 -15.08 -2.44
C ASP A 42 7.39 -14.76 -0.97
N THR A 43 8.68 -14.59 -0.63
CA THR A 43 9.15 -14.27 0.73
C THR A 43 9.04 -12.80 1.09
N ALA A 44 8.71 -11.92 0.14
CA ALA A 44 8.56 -10.50 0.44
C ALA A 44 7.34 -10.28 1.35
N GLU A 45 7.51 -9.44 2.37
CA GLU A 45 6.45 -9.13 3.31
C GLU A 45 5.64 -7.90 2.86
N VAL A 46 4.34 -7.98 3.09
CA VAL A 46 3.35 -6.93 2.81
C VAL A 46 2.45 -6.72 4.02
N SER A 47 1.92 -5.50 4.12
CA SER A 47 0.91 -5.13 5.12
C SER A 47 -0.45 -5.02 4.42
N PRO A 48 -1.42 -5.89 4.73
CA PRO A 48 -2.80 -5.73 4.27
C PRO A 48 -3.45 -4.55 4.97
N MET A 49 -4.00 -3.62 4.20
CA MET A 49 -4.60 -2.39 4.70
C MET A 49 -6.01 -2.19 4.16
N LYS A 50 -6.88 -1.65 5.01
CA LYS A 50 -8.21 -1.16 4.65
C LYS A 50 -8.29 0.31 5.05
N LEU A 51 -8.59 1.19 4.10
CA LEU A 51 -8.77 2.62 4.33
C LEU A 51 -10.19 3.04 3.94
N GLN A 52 -10.73 4.03 4.62
CA GLN A 52 -12.02 4.60 4.24
C GLN A 52 -11.79 5.67 3.16
N GLY A 53 -12.19 5.34 1.93
CA GLY A 53 -12.22 6.25 0.79
C GLY A 53 -13.56 6.96 0.64
N LYS A 54 -13.64 7.83 -0.37
CA LYS A 54 -14.86 8.59 -0.70
C LYS A 54 -16.01 7.69 -1.17
N ALA A 55 -15.69 6.61 -1.86
CA ALA A 55 -16.66 5.67 -2.44
C ALA A 55 -16.90 4.44 -1.55
N GLY A 56 -16.28 4.37 -0.37
CA GLY A 56 -16.36 3.20 0.51
C GLY A 56 -14.98 2.72 0.95
N ASN A 57 -14.90 1.47 1.39
CA ASN A 57 -13.64 0.86 1.80
C ASN A 57 -12.74 0.62 0.59
N GLU A 58 -11.47 1.00 0.71
CA GLU A 58 -10.41 0.74 -0.26
C GLU A 58 -9.38 -0.20 0.39
N TYR A 59 -8.97 -1.22 -0.36
CA TYR A 59 -8.05 -2.26 0.12
C TYR A 59 -6.71 -2.18 -0.60
N PHE A 60 -5.63 -2.38 0.16
CA PHE A 60 -4.27 -2.25 -0.35
C PHE A 60 -3.31 -3.27 0.27
N LEU A 61 -2.28 -3.63 -0.48
CA LEU A 61 -1.04 -4.23 0.05
C LEU A 61 0.05 -3.15 0.12
N GLY A 62 0.49 -2.81 1.33
CA GLY A 62 1.64 -1.95 1.57
C GLY A 62 2.94 -2.75 1.53
N LEU A 63 3.85 -2.39 0.62
CA LEU A 63 5.19 -2.99 0.56
C LEU A 63 6.08 -2.42 1.69
N LYS A 64 7.28 -2.99 1.86
CA LYS A 64 8.28 -2.53 2.85
C LYS A 64 8.50 -1.01 2.86
N ASN A 65 8.55 -0.36 1.70
CA ASN A 65 8.75 1.09 1.62
C ASN A 65 7.56 1.90 2.16
N PHE A 66 6.34 1.38 2.08
CA PHE A 66 5.20 2.01 2.74
C PHE A 66 5.34 1.97 4.26
N TYR A 67 5.79 0.82 4.81
CA TYR A 67 6.10 0.72 6.24
C TYR A 67 7.20 1.71 6.67
N VAL A 68 8.21 1.96 5.83
CA VAL A 68 9.25 2.97 6.11
C VAL A 68 8.65 4.37 6.30
N ILE A 69 7.67 4.79 5.48
CA ILE A 69 6.99 6.08 5.65
C ILE A 69 6.29 6.14 7.01
N THR A 70 5.65 5.04 7.44
CA THR A 70 5.01 4.99 8.75
C THR A 70 5.99 5.13 9.93
N ARG A 71 7.31 5.04 9.72
CA ARG A 71 8.30 5.29 10.78
C ARG A 71 8.43 6.76 11.14
N TYR A 72 8.07 7.68 10.23
CA TYR A 72 7.99 9.12 10.53
C TYR A 72 6.75 9.45 11.36
N ASN A 73 5.63 8.79 11.06
CA ASN A 73 4.40 8.88 11.83
C ASN A 73 3.66 7.54 11.74
N HIS A 74 3.38 6.92 12.90
CA HIS A 74 2.77 5.59 13.04
C HIS A 74 1.28 5.55 12.61
N SER A 75 0.97 5.98 11.38
CA SER A 75 -0.37 6.06 10.84
C SER A 75 -0.39 5.64 9.36
N ARG A 76 -1.28 4.71 9.01
CA ARG A 76 -1.51 4.29 7.60
C ARG A 76 -2.10 5.41 6.76
N LEU A 77 -3.00 6.19 7.35
CA LEU A 77 -3.61 7.35 6.69
C LEU A 77 -2.55 8.41 6.37
N TYR A 78 -1.64 8.68 7.32
CA TYR A 78 -0.51 9.58 7.07
C TYR A 78 0.37 9.08 5.92
N ALA A 79 0.79 7.81 5.97
CA ALA A 79 1.66 7.24 4.94
C ALA A 79 0.99 7.20 3.56
N MET A 80 -0.31 6.91 3.51
CA MET A 80 -1.09 6.96 2.26
C MET A 80 -1.21 8.39 1.73
N ALA A 81 -1.48 9.37 2.59
CA ALA A 81 -1.56 10.78 2.18
C ALA A 81 -0.22 11.29 1.63
N VAL A 82 0.90 10.98 2.29
CA VAL A 82 2.25 11.32 1.82
C VAL A 82 2.53 10.69 0.45
N PHE A 83 2.19 9.41 0.27
CA PHE A 83 2.35 8.72 -1.00
C PHE A 83 1.45 9.32 -2.10
N GLN A 84 0.17 9.55 -1.83
CA GLN A 84 -0.75 10.13 -2.81
C GLN A 84 -0.32 11.54 -3.22
N LEU A 85 0.14 12.36 -2.26
CA LEU A 85 0.68 13.68 -2.53
C LEU A 85 1.93 13.61 -3.41
N SER A 86 2.88 12.72 -3.11
CA SER A 86 4.09 12.59 -3.94
C SER A 86 3.77 12.15 -5.37
N GLN A 87 2.79 11.26 -5.55
CA GLN A 87 2.31 10.87 -6.87
C GLN A 87 1.68 12.05 -7.62
N GLN A 88 0.86 12.87 -6.95
CA GLN A 88 0.26 14.06 -7.56
C GLN A 88 1.32 15.08 -7.97
N LEU A 89 2.35 15.31 -7.14
CA LEU A 89 3.45 16.22 -7.46
C LEU A 89 4.29 15.72 -8.64
N ALA A 90 4.57 14.41 -8.69
CA ALA A 90 5.30 13.80 -9.79
C ALA A 90 4.52 13.89 -11.11
N GLN A 91 3.19 13.66 -11.07
CA GLN A 91 2.31 13.78 -12.24
C GLN A 91 2.14 15.22 -12.70
N SER A 92 2.13 16.18 -11.76
CA SER A 92 1.98 17.61 -12.06
C SER A 92 3.26 18.29 -12.56
N GLY A 93 4.36 17.54 -12.72
CA GLY A 93 5.62 18.07 -13.24
C GLY A 93 6.38 18.91 -12.22
N GLY A 94 6.91 18.26 -11.18
CA GLY A 94 7.78 18.90 -10.19
C GLY A 94 8.82 19.83 -10.82
N LEU A 95 8.55 21.13 -10.73
CA LEU A 95 9.41 22.30 -10.96
C LEU A 95 10.09 22.34 -12.34
N ASN A 96 9.48 23.09 -13.27
CA ASN A 96 10.23 23.77 -14.33
C ASN A 96 11.43 24.48 -13.69
N GLY A 97 12.61 23.86 -13.79
CA GLY A 97 13.90 24.48 -13.55
C GLY A 97 14.21 25.48 -14.65
N GLN A 98 13.41 26.56 -14.73
CA GLN A 98 13.84 27.80 -15.33
C GLN A 98 14.50 28.62 -14.22
N VAL A 99 15.77 28.29 -13.97
CA VAL A 99 16.73 29.26 -13.48
C VAL A 99 17.37 29.85 -14.73
N ASP A 100 17.30 31.17 -14.84
CA ASP A 100 17.95 31.96 -15.89
C ASP A 100 19.45 31.69 -15.99
#